data_AF-W2XXN5-F1
#
_entry.id   AF-W2XXN5-F1
#
_cell.length_a   1.000
_cell.length_b   1.000
_cell.length_c   1.000
_cell.angle_alpha   90.00
_cell.angle_beta   90.00
_cell.angle_gamma   90.00
#
_symmetry.space_group_name_H-M   'P 1'
#
loop_
_entity.id
_entity.type
_entity.pdbx_description
1 polymer ?
#
loop_
_entity_poly.entity_id
_entity_poly.type
_entity_poly.pdbx_seq_one_letter_code
_entity_poly.pdbx_strand_id
1 'polypeptide(L)'
;MAATNTKAKAPTGRGSIATRRCSTCKKVFASQYLKTRHLKKKFGCCKTAKKKRVVERKERRKSQNKAYYLRHKWGISLTHDPLSKILDTLLSKIPDTKVSGLPA
;
A
#
# COMPACT_ATOMS: atom_id res chain seq x y z
N MET A 1 17.49 14.19 -59.21
CA MET A 1 17.15 14.55 -57.82
C MET A 1 16.77 13.29 -57.07
N ALA A 2 17.58 12.85 -56.10
CA ALA A 2 17.32 11.62 -55.35
C ALA A 2 16.49 11.95 -54.09
N ALA A 3 15.23 11.52 -54.06
CA ALA A 3 14.37 11.62 -52.89
C ALA A 3 14.71 10.48 -51.92
N THR A 4 15.44 10.78 -50.84
CA THR A 4 15.70 9.84 -49.76
C THR A 4 14.44 9.68 -48.89
N ASN A 5 13.64 8.65 -49.18
CA ASN A 5 12.53 8.23 -48.35
C ASN A 5 13.05 7.60 -47.04
N THR A 6 13.17 8.40 -45.98
CA THR A 6 13.36 7.85 -44.63
C THR A 6 12.02 7.31 -44.13
N LYS A 7 11.73 6.04 -44.43
CA LYS A 7 10.65 5.29 -43.76
C LYS A 7 10.99 5.20 -42.28
N ALA A 8 10.26 5.96 -41.46
CA ALA A 8 10.34 5.85 -40.01
C ALA A 8 10.05 4.40 -39.61
N LYS A 9 11.04 3.75 -38.99
CA LYS A 9 10.94 2.39 -38.46
C LYS A 9 9.78 2.37 -37.46
N ALA A 10 8.77 1.52 -37.70
CA ALA A 10 7.68 1.31 -36.75
C ALA A 10 8.26 0.93 -35.37
N PRO A 11 7.80 1.51 -34.25
CA PRO A 11 8.40 1.25 -32.94
C PRO A 11 8.01 -0.16 -32.47
N THR A 12 8.80 -1.15 -32.89
CA THR A 12 8.78 -2.50 -32.33
C THR A 12 9.54 -2.49 -31.02
N GLY A 13 8.85 -2.13 -29.93
CA GLY A 13 9.42 -2.22 -28.59
C GLY A 13 8.47 -1.69 -27.54
N ARG A 14 8.39 -2.38 -26.40
CA ARG A 14 7.74 -1.85 -25.19
C ARG A 14 8.28 -0.43 -24.98
N GLY A 15 7.47 0.59 -25.25
CA GLY A 15 7.89 1.99 -25.27
C GLY A 15 8.74 2.37 -24.06
N SER A 16 9.56 3.41 -24.21
CA SER A 16 10.57 3.79 -23.22
C SER A 16 10.00 3.83 -21.80
N ILE A 17 10.79 3.44 -20.80
CA ILE A 17 10.35 3.42 -19.40
C ILE A 17 9.81 4.80 -18.97
N ALA A 18 10.37 5.88 -19.52
CA ALA A 18 9.88 7.25 -19.34
C ALA A 18 8.42 7.42 -19.78
N THR A 19 8.02 6.89 -20.94
CA THR A 19 6.63 6.95 -21.42
C THR A 19 5.67 6.13 -20.56
N ARG A 20 6.13 5.03 -19.97
CA ARG A 20 5.34 4.16 -19.08
C ARG A 20 5.35 4.59 -17.62
N ARG A 21 6.07 5.66 -17.26
CA ARG A 21 6.09 6.20 -15.89
C ARG A 21 4.97 7.23 -15.70
N CYS A 22 4.28 7.17 -14.57
CA CYS A 22 3.36 8.24 -14.15
C CYS A 22 4.18 9.38 -13.53
N SER A 23 4.01 10.61 -14.04
CA SER A 23 4.67 11.83 -13.52
C SER A 23 4.29 12.13 -12.07
N THR A 24 3.05 11.83 -11.68
CA THR A 24 2.51 12.15 -10.37
C THR A 24 2.92 11.14 -9.30
N CYS A 25 2.68 9.86 -9.51
CA CYS A 25 2.95 8.83 -8.49
C CYS A 25 4.30 8.10 -8.67
N LYS A 26 5.06 8.44 -9.72
CA LYS A 26 6.35 7.86 -10.13
C LYS A 26 6.33 6.35 -10.41
N LYS A 27 5.15 5.70 -10.41
CA LYS A 27 4.97 4.28 -10.71
C LYS A 27 5.25 4.02 -12.20
N VAL A 28 5.99 2.95 -12.49
CA VAL A 28 6.22 2.44 -13.85
C VAL A 28 5.19 1.35 -14.13
N PHE A 29 4.54 1.41 -15.30
CA PHE A 29 3.51 0.46 -15.72
C PHE A 29 4.06 -0.52 -16.76
N ALA A 30 3.54 -1.75 -16.78
CA ALA A 30 3.97 -2.76 -17.75
C ALA A 30 3.62 -2.35 -19.19
N SER A 31 2.46 -1.72 -19.39
CA SER A 31 1.98 -1.24 -20.68
C SER A 31 1.39 0.19 -20.58
N GLN A 32 1.28 0.85 -21.74
CA GLN A 32 0.66 2.18 -21.84
C GLN A 32 -0.83 2.15 -21.44
N TYR A 33 -1.55 1.07 -21.78
CA TYR A 33 -2.94 0.85 -21.38
C TYR A 33 -3.14 0.87 -19.85
N LEU A 34 -2.23 0.24 -19.09
CA LEU A 34 -2.32 0.26 -17.63
C LEU A 34 -2.06 1.65 -17.05
N LYS A 35 -1.17 2.45 -17.68
CA LYS A 35 -0.95 3.85 -17.32
C LYS A 35 -2.19 4.69 -17.61
N THR A 36 -2.82 4.57 -18.78
CA THR A 36 -4.03 5.33 -19.11
C THR A 36 -5.20 4.95 -18.20
N ARG A 37 -5.40 3.66 -17.91
CA ARG A 37 -6.39 3.19 -16.92
C ARG A 37 -6.12 3.75 -15.52
N HIS A 38 -4.86 3.79 -15.09
CA HIS A 38 -4.46 4.37 -13.81
C HIS A 38 -4.78 5.87 -13.70
N LEU A 39 -4.59 6.62 -14.79
CA LEU A 39 -4.94 8.05 -14.87
C LEU A 39 -6.45 8.28 -14.89
N LYS A 40 -7.20 7.44 -15.63
CA LYS A 40 -8.68 7.49 -15.68
C LYS A 40 -9.35 7.14 -14.36
N LYS A 41 -8.70 6.32 -13.51
CA LYS A 41 -9.28 5.94 -12.21
C LYS A 41 -9.23 7.14 -11.25
N LYS A 42 -10.40 7.60 -10.76
CA LYS A 42 -10.56 8.76 -9.84
C LYS A 42 -9.57 8.79 -8.66
N PHE A 43 -9.14 7.62 -8.16
CA PHE A 43 -8.20 7.49 -7.03
C PHE A 43 -6.85 6.86 -7.38
N GLY A 44 -6.55 6.64 -8.67
CA GLY A 44 -5.34 5.94 -9.10
C GLY A 44 -4.08 6.77 -8.89
N CYS A 45 -4.12 8.05 -9.26
CA CYS A 45 -2.96 8.91 -9.44
C CYS A 45 -2.69 9.89 -8.27
N CYS A 46 -3.66 10.09 -7.38
CA CYS A 46 -3.59 11.15 -6.37
C CYS A 46 -2.50 10.88 -5.32
N LYS A 47 -1.47 11.74 -5.26
CA LYS A 47 -0.39 11.68 -4.23
C LYS A 47 -0.98 11.67 -2.82
N THR A 48 -2.04 12.45 -2.61
CA THR A 48 -2.78 12.52 -1.34
C THR A 48 -3.41 11.18 -0.99
N ALA A 49 -4.03 10.49 -1.95
CA ALA A 49 -4.58 9.15 -1.73
C ALA A 49 -3.48 8.11 -1.41
N LYS A 50 -2.29 8.24 -2.02
CA LYS A 50 -1.14 7.39 -1.69
C LYS A 50 -0.64 7.66 -0.26
N LYS A 51 -0.48 8.94 0.12
CA LYS A 51 -0.09 9.33 1.48
C LYS A 51 -1.09 8.81 2.52
N LYS A 52 -2.40 8.99 2.28
CA LYS A 52 -3.47 8.45 3.15
C LYS A 52 -3.34 6.93 3.34
N ARG A 53 -3.17 6.15 2.25
CA ARG A 53 -2.98 4.69 2.36
C ARG A 53 -1.70 4.29 3.10
N VAL A 54 -0.62 5.07 2.96
CA VAL A 54 0.63 4.81 3.70
C VAL A 54 0.43 5.05 5.19
N VAL A 55 -0.24 6.15 5.55
CA VAL A 55 -0.60 6.47 6.94
C VAL A 55 -1.52 5.39 7.51
N GLU A 56 -2.59 5.04 6.80
CA GLU A 56 -3.53 3.99 7.19
C GLU A 56 -2.84 2.64 7.41
N ARG A 57 -1.91 2.24 6.52
CA ARG A 57 -1.09 1.03 6.70
C ARG A 57 -0.16 1.12 7.91
N LYS A 58 0.38 2.31 8.21
CA LYS A 58 1.24 2.52 9.39
C LYS A 58 0.41 2.37 10.67
N GLU A 59 -0.76 2.98 10.73
CA GLU A 59 -1.67 2.86 11.88
C GLU A 59 -2.16 1.41 12.05
N ARG A 60 -2.50 0.72 10.96
CA ARG A 60 -2.85 -0.72 11.00
C ARG A 60 -1.73 -1.60 11.55
N ARG A 61 -0.46 -1.33 11.22
CA ARG A 61 0.68 -2.07 11.79
C ARG A 61 0.87 -1.80 13.28
N LYS A 62 0.66 -0.57 13.72
CA LYS A 62 0.71 -0.23 15.16
C LYS A 62 -0.36 -0.98 15.94
N SER A 63 -1.60 -1.03 15.44
CA SER A 63 -2.69 -1.74 16.12
C SER A 63 -2.43 -3.25 16.19
N GLN A 64 -1.93 -3.84 15.10
CA GLN A 64 -1.53 -5.26 15.06
C GLN A 64 -0.38 -5.56 16.04
N ASN A 65 0.67 -4.73 16.05
CA ASN A 65 1.78 -4.92 17.00
C ASN A 65 1.32 -4.77 18.45
N LYS A 66 0.43 -3.81 18.73
CA LYS A 66 -0.14 -3.64 20.07
C LYS A 66 -0.91 -4.87 20.53
N ALA A 67 -1.80 -5.39 19.68
CA ALA A 67 -2.54 -6.62 19.96
C ALA A 67 -1.59 -7.81 20.18
N TYR A 68 -0.54 -7.93 19.37
CA TYR A 68 0.50 -8.95 19.52
C TYR A 68 1.17 -8.91 20.89
N TYR A 69 1.64 -7.74 21.34
CA TYR A 69 2.29 -7.62 22.65
C TYR A 69 1.32 -7.86 23.81
N LEU A 70 0.05 -7.45 23.68
CA LEU A 70 -0.97 -7.72 24.70
C LEU A 70 -1.27 -9.22 24.82
N ARG A 71 -1.38 -9.94 23.70
CA ARG A 71 -1.53 -11.40 23.73
C ARG A 71 -0.37 -12.08 24.45
N HIS A 72 0.85 -11.68 24.12
CA HIS A 72 2.04 -12.23 24.75
C HIS A 72 2.07 -11.94 26.25
N LYS A 73 1.70 -10.71 26.66
CA LYS A 73 1.61 -10.34 28.09
C LYS A 73 0.57 -11.17 28.85
N TRP A 74 -0.52 -11.55 28.19
CA TRP A 74 -1.65 -12.26 28.81
C TRP A 74 -1.65 -13.77 28.55
N GLY A 75 -0.58 -14.33 27.96
CA GLY A 75 -0.47 -15.77 27.69
C GLY A 75 -1.47 -16.29 26.66
N ILE A 76 -2.01 -15.43 25.80
CA ILE A 76 -3.02 -15.81 24.79
C ILE A 76 -2.30 -16.37 23.56
N SER A 77 -2.74 -17.54 23.09
CA SER A 77 -2.13 -18.19 21.91
C SER A 77 -2.28 -17.35 20.64
N LEU A 78 -1.27 -17.42 19.76
CA LEU A 78 -1.20 -16.67 18.49
C LEU A 78 -1.90 -17.39 17.33
N THR A 79 -2.98 -18.13 17.61
CA THR A 79 -3.70 -18.89 16.58
C THR A 79 -4.32 -17.97 15.53
N HIS A 80 -4.30 -18.41 14.27
CA HIS A 80 -4.75 -17.60 13.12
C HIS A 80 -6.25 -17.80 12.81
N ASP A 81 -7.06 -17.92 13.86
CA ASP A 81 -8.51 -18.16 13.81
C ASP A 81 -9.30 -16.86 13.50
N PRO A 82 -10.45 -16.89 12.78
CA PRO A 82 -11.36 -15.74 12.72
C PRO A 82 -11.68 -15.08 14.08
N LEU A 83 -11.79 -15.84 15.16
CA LEU A 83 -11.97 -15.29 16.52
C LEU A 83 -10.76 -14.48 16.98
N SER A 84 -9.56 -14.87 16.55
CA SER A 84 -8.33 -14.20 16.91
C SER A 84 -8.27 -12.79 16.32
N LYS A 85 -8.81 -12.59 15.11
CA LYS A 85 -8.92 -11.25 14.50
C LYS A 85 -9.87 -10.31 15.25
N ILE A 86 -10.97 -10.85 15.76
CA ILE A 86 -11.92 -10.09 16.58
C ILE A 86 -11.24 -9.67 17.88
N LEU A 87 -10.56 -10.61 18.53
CA LEU A 87 -9.79 -10.35 19.76
C LEU A 87 -8.71 -9.29 19.53
N ASP A 88 -7.95 -9.35 18.44
CA ASP A 88 -6.91 -8.34 18.12
C ASP A 88 -7.50 -6.95 17.94
N THR A 89 -8.69 -6.87 17.35
CA THR A 89 -9.41 -5.61 17.17
C THR A 89 -9.81 -5.03 18.52
N LEU A 90 -10.30 -5.87 19.45
CA LEU A 90 -10.65 -5.46 20.81
C LEU A 90 -9.40 -5.03 21.60
N LEU A 91 -8.35 -5.85 21.60
CA LEU A 91 -7.08 -5.57 22.29
C LEU A 91 -6.44 -4.27 21.79
N SER A 92 -6.50 -3.99 20.49
CA SER A 92 -5.91 -2.77 19.92
C SER A 92 -6.58 -1.47 20.39
N LYS A 93 -7.84 -1.54 20.86
CA LYS A 93 -8.62 -0.40 21.36
C LYS A 93 -8.40 -0.13 22.85
N ILE A 94 -7.78 -1.06 23.58
CA ILE A 94 -7.47 -0.86 25.00
C ILE A 94 -6.50 0.32 25.11
N PRO A 95 -6.82 1.40 25.84
CA PRO A 95 -5.89 2.50 26.01
C PRO A 95 -4.62 2.01 26.69
N ASP A 96 -3.46 2.58 26.33
CA ASP A 96 -2.21 2.35 27.07
C ASP A 96 -2.27 3.14 28.39
N THR A 97 -3.29 2.90 29.20
CA THR A 97 -3.24 3.31 30.59
C THR A 97 -2.12 2.48 31.19
N LYS A 98 -1.06 3.17 31.64
CA LYS A 98 -0.21 2.61 32.69
C LYS A 98 -1.18 2.31 33.83
N VAL A 99 -1.60 1.06 33.96
CA VAL A 99 -2.24 0.57 35.18
C VAL A 99 -1.11 0.52 36.21
N SER A 100 -0.74 1.70 36.70
CA SER A 100 -0.04 1.87 37.97
C SER A 100 -1.09 1.62 39.05
N GLY A 101 -1.29 0.37 39.40
CA GLY A 101 -2.26 -0.01 40.43
C GLY A 101 -2.98 -1.31 40.10
N LEU A 102 -2.28 -2.43 40.22
CA LEU A 102 -2.90 -3.68 40.64
C LEU A 102 -1.88 -4.41 41.50
N PRO A 103 -2.15 -4.61 42.80
CA PRO A 103 -1.32 -5.42 43.66
C PRO A 103 -1.64 -6.90 43.45
N ALA A 104 -0.59 -7.71 43.35
CA ALA A 104 -0.51 -9.07 43.87
C ALA A 104 0.96 -9.38 44.09
#